data_AF-A0A956WLE0-F1
#
_entry.id   AF-A0A956WLE0-F1
#
_cell.length_a   1.000
_cell.length_b   1.000
_cell.length_c   1.000
_cell.angle_alpha   90.00
_cell.angle_beta   90.00
_cell.angle_gamma   90.00
#
_symmetry.space_group_name_H-M   'P 1'
#
loop_
_entity.id
_entity.type
_entity.pdbx_description
1 polymer ?
#
loop_
_entity_poly.entity_id
_entity_poly.type
_entity_poly.pdbx_seq_one_letter_code
_entity_poly.pdbx_strand_id
1 'polypeptide(L)'
;MSTVNEKITTVGARGVGRRELLKILAAMGVAAPLAGTGVAQRVSLTAAQDSAPAAERGNPGGAVVVGVYQEPNSLNFLLTGGPISFASMQLSPLFEPMIRYNADFEMEPRLLTEIPSAENGGISEDG
;
A
#
# COMPACT_ATOMS: atom_id res chain seq x y z
N MET A 1 -45.37 -9.83 -14.12
CA MET A 1 -44.41 -8.82 -13.60
C MET A 1 -43.30 -8.63 -14.63
N SER A 2 -43.50 -7.75 -15.62
CA SER A 2 -42.63 -7.59 -16.80
C SER A 2 -42.35 -6.10 -17.05
N THR A 3 -41.81 -5.40 -16.06
CA THR A 3 -41.58 -3.94 -16.12
C THR A 3 -40.35 -3.54 -15.31
N VAL A 4 -39.20 -4.16 -15.58
CA VAL A 4 -37.91 -3.72 -14.98
C VAL A 4 -36.75 -3.62 -15.98
N ASN A 5 -36.77 -4.32 -17.11
CA ASN A 5 -35.60 -4.39 -18.00
C ASN A 5 -35.43 -3.26 -19.04
N GLU A 6 -36.35 -2.29 -19.14
CA GLU A 6 -36.35 -1.32 -20.24
C GLU A 6 -35.53 -0.03 -19.97
N LYS A 7 -35.02 0.15 -18.74
CA LYS A 7 -34.45 1.46 -18.32
C LYS A 7 -32.93 1.64 -18.41
N ILE A 8 -32.16 0.65 -18.88
CA ILE A 8 -30.68 0.77 -18.90
C ILE A 8 -30.15 1.31 -20.24
N THR A 9 -30.98 1.48 -21.28
CA THR A 9 -30.50 1.77 -22.64
C THR A 9 -30.20 3.23 -22.95
N THR A 10 -30.43 4.16 -22.03
CA THR A 10 -30.36 5.60 -22.34
C THR A 10 -29.44 6.31 -21.34
N VAL A 11 -28.26 6.74 -21.80
CA VAL A 11 -27.36 7.63 -21.05
C VAL A 11 -27.11 8.86 -21.92
N GLY A 12 -27.44 10.05 -21.40
CA GLY A 12 -27.18 11.33 -22.05
C GLY A 12 -28.44 12.07 -22.52
N ALA A 13 -28.48 13.38 -22.29
CA ALA A 13 -29.64 14.28 -22.43
C ALA A 13 -30.23 14.46 -23.86
N ARG A 14 -29.73 13.71 -24.84
CA ARG A 14 -30.38 13.47 -26.13
C ARG A 14 -30.28 11.97 -26.33
N GLY A 15 -31.41 11.28 -26.46
CA GLY A 15 -31.50 9.81 -26.45
C GLY A 15 -30.76 9.17 -27.64
N VAL A 16 -29.44 9.09 -27.56
CA VAL A 16 -28.59 8.39 -28.52
C VAL A 16 -28.55 6.93 -28.08
N GLY A 17 -29.03 6.04 -28.95
CA GLY A 17 -29.04 4.61 -28.66
C GLY A 17 -27.61 4.07 -28.55
N ARG A 18 -27.38 3.08 -27.66
CA ARG A 18 -26.05 2.47 -27.45
C ARG A 18 -25.32 2.10 -28.75
N ARG A 19 -26.05 1.63 -29.78
CA ARG A 19 -25.50 1.26 -31.10
C ARG A 19 -25.04 2.47 -31.90
N GLU A 20 -25.72 3.59 -31.77
CA GLU A 20 -25.37 4.84 -32.44
C GLU A 20 -24.15 5.48 -31.74
N LEU A 21 -24.13 5.43 -30.41
CA LEU A 21 -22.97 5.85 -29.61
C LEU A 21 -21.72 5.01 -29.96
N LEU A 22 -21.86 3.69 -30.12
CA LEU A 22 -20.77 2.82 -30.59
C LEU A 22 -20.29 3.17 -32.01
N LYS A 23 -21.19 3.56 -32.92
CA LYS A 23 -20.81 4.01 -34.26
C LYS A 23 -20.06 5.35 -34.21
N ILE A 24 -20.49 6.28 -33.36
CA ILE A 24 -19.81 7.56 -33.15
C ILE A 24 -18.42 7.34 -32.55
N LEU A 25 -18.28 6.49 -31.52
CA LEU A 25 -16.99 6.16 -30.91
C LEU A 25 -16.05 5.39 -31.86
N ALA A 26 -16.58 4.52 -32.72
CA ALA A 26 -15.81 3.85 -33.76
C ALA A 26 -15.34 4.84 -34.84
N ALA A 27 -16.21 5.78 -35.27
CA ALA A 27 -15.84 6.83 -36.21
C ALA A 27 -14.81 7.83 -35.62
N MET A 28 -14.82 8.00 -34.29
CA MET A 28 -13.82 8.78 -33.55
C MET A 28 -12.54 8.00 -33.19
N GLY A 29 -12.43 6.72 -33.59
CA GLY A 29 -11.22 5.92 -33.37
C GLY A 29 -10.97 5.49 -31.91
N VAL A 30 -11.97 5.58 -31.02
CA VAL A 30 -11.82 5.25 -29.59
C VAL A 30 -12.17 3.77 -29.29
N ALA A 31 -12.65 3.00 -30.27
CA ALA A 31 -12.93 1.58 -30.12
C ALA A 31 -11.89 0.71 -30.86
N ALA A 32 -10.70 0.57 -30.27
CA ALA A 32 -9.83 -0.55 -30.58
C ALA A 32 -9.19 -1.07 -29.28
N PRO A 33 -9.56 -2.28 -28.85
CA PRO A 33 -8.50 -3.15 -28.38
C PRO A 33 -8.61 -4.56 -28.98
N LEU A 34 -7.43 -5.15 -29.21
CA LEU A 34 -7.15 -6.58 -29.38
C LEU A 34 -7.41 -7.20 -30.76
N ALA A 35 -6.47 -7.01 -31.69
CA ALA A 35 -6.00 -8.08 -32.58
C ALA A 35 -4.63 -7.74 -33.17
N GLY A 36 -3.64 -8.53 -32.76
CA GLY A 36 -2.32 -8.76 -33.39
C GLY A 36 -1.81 -7.71 -34.38
N THR A 37 -0.93 -6.83 -33.90
CA THR A 37 0.20 -6.37 -34.71
C THR A 37 1.46 -6.60 -33.89
N GLY A 38 2.24 -7.58 -34.34
CA GLY A 38 3.56 -7.88 -33.80
C GLY A 38 4.50 -6.72 -34.08
N VAL A 39 4.64 -5.82 -33.10
CA VAL A 39 5.92 -5.18 -32.85
C VAL A 39 6.45 -5.84 -31.61
N ALA A 40 7.32 -6.83 -31.82
CA ALA A 40 8.01 -7.52 -30.76
C ALA A 40 8.58 -6.50 -29.79
N GLN A 41 8.05 -6.55 -28.57
CA GLN A 41 8.62 -6.00 -27.36
C GLN A 41 10.01 -6.63 -27.21
N ARG A 42 11.02 -5.97 -27.76
CA ARG A 42 12.42 -6.19 -27.40
C ARG A 42 12.85 -5.03 -26.55
N VAL A 43 12.19 -4.92 -25.39
CA VAL A 43 12.87 -4.39 -24.22
C VAL A 43 13.84 -5.50 -23.86
N SER A 44 15.09 -5.34 -24.29
CA SER A 44 16.18 -6.06 -23.66
C SER A 44 16.18 -5.59 -22.21
N LEU A 45 15.56 -6.35 -21.31
CA LEU A 45 16.00 -6.36 -19.92
C LEU A 45 17.36 -7.04 -19.96
N THR A 46 18.37 -6.28 -20.41
CA THR A 46 19.68 -6.44 -19.82
C THR A 46 19.41 -6.18 -18.35
N ALA A 47 19.21 -7.26 -17.60
CA ALA A 47 19.43 -7.23 -16.18
C ALA A 47 20.81 -6.60 -16.07
N ALA A 48 20.86 -5.33 -15.67
CA ALA A 48 21.96 -4.88 -14.89
C ALA A 48 21.94 -5.87 -13.73
N GLN A 49 22.75 -6.93 -13.85
CA GLN A 49 23.30 -7.59 -12.69
C GLN A 49 24.08 -6.46 -12.04
N ASP A 50 23.35 -5.68 -11.24
CA ASP A 50 23.95 -4.78 -10.30
C ASP A 50 24.84 -5.72 -9.51
N SER A 51 26.13 -5.64 -9.82
CA SER A 51 27.15 -6.24 -9.01
C SER A 51 27.16 -5.35 -7.79
N ALA A 52 26.08 -5.42 -7.00
CA ALA A 52 26.05 -4.91 -5.66
C ALA A 52 27.27 -5.57 -5.05
N PRO A 53 28.31 -4.79 -4.68
CA PRO A 53 29.43 -5.38 -3.97
C PRO A 53 28.79 -6.16 -2.83
N ALA A 54 29.15 -7.43 -2.68
CA ALA A 54 28.69 -8.23 -1.56
C ALA A 54 29.05 -7.42 -0.32
N ALA A 55 28.07 -6.69 0.21
CA ALA A 55 28.32 -5.76 1.29
C ALA A 55 28.77 -6.65 2.42
N GLU A 56 30.06 -6.57 2.75
CA GLU A 56 30.63 -7.24 3.89
C GLU A 56 29.70 -6.90 5.05
N ARG A 57 29.05 -7.93 5.58
CA ARG A 57 27.96 -7.79 6.54
C ARG A 57 28.57 -7.29 7.84
N GLY A 58 28.76 -5.98 7.96
CA GLY A 58 29.47 -5.44 9.12
C GLY A 58 30.17 -4.10 8.94
N ASN A 59 29.65 -3.16 8.16
CA ASN A 59 30.00 -1.75 8.42
C ASN A 59 29.04 -1.20 9.49
N PRO A 60 29.43 -1.04 10.77
CA PRO A 60 28.59 -0.45 11.79
C PRO A 60 28.46 1.06 11.50
N GLY A 61 27.47 1.42 10.69
CA GLY A 61 27.25 2.78 10.23
C GLY A 61 27.00 2.83 8.73
N GLY A 62 25.74 2.59 8.34
CA GLY A 62 25.30 2.68 6.95
C GLY A 62 23.87 3.18 6.88
N ALA A 63 23.50 3.78 5.75
CA ALA A 63 22.12 4.16 5.49
C ALA A 63 21.33 2.93 5.01
N VAL A 64 20.20 2.64 5.66
CA VAL A 64 19.22 1.67 5.16
C VAL A 64 18.14 2.45 4.41
N VAL A 65 18.03 2.22 3.10
CA VAL A 65 16.98 2.84 2.27
C VAL A 65 15.84 1.85 2.11
N VAL A 66 14.66 2.19 2.62
CA VAL A 66 13.45 1.37 2.50
C VAL A 66 12.48 2.07 1.53
N GLY A 67 12.21 1.42 0.40
CA GLY A 67 11.20 1.88 -0.54
C GLY A 67 9.79 1.55 -0.07
N VAL A 68 8.90 2.54 -0.04
CA VAL A 68 7.47 2.38 0.26
C VAL A 68 6.64 2.84 -0.94
N TYR A 69 5.53 2.15 -1.23
CA TYR A 69 4.71 2.43 -2.41
C TYR A 69 3.57 3.42 -2.15
N GLN A 70 3.34 3.78 -0.88
CA GLN A 70 2.38 4.79 -0.45
C GLN A 70 3.04 5.78 0.50
N GLU A 71 2.66 7.04 0.38
CA GLU A 71 3.02 8.10 1.31
C GLU A 71 2.17 8.00 2.59
N PRO A 72 2.75 8.19 3.78
CA PRO A 72 1.96 8.29 5.00
C PRO A 72 1.05 9.53 4.96
N ASN A 73 -0.20 9.37 5.38
CA ASN A 73 -1.16 10.48 5.43
C ASN A 73 -0.84 11.51 6.53
N SER A 74 -0.11 11.12 7.57
CA SER A 74 0.34 11.96 8.68
C SER A 74 1.51 11.30 9.40
N LEU A 75 2.45 12.11 9.89
CA LEU A 75 3.52 11.69 10.82
C LEU A 75 3.21 12.09 12.27
N ASN A 76 1.98 12.56 12.53
CA ASN A 76 1.50 12.76 13.88
C ASN A 76 0.83 11.46 14.35
N PHE A 77 1.39 10.86 15.40
CA PHE A 77 0.87 9.62 16.01
C PHE A 77 -0.63 9.69 16.31
N LEU A 78 -1.15 10.83 16.78
CA LEU A 78 -2.56 11.00 17.15
C LEU A 78 -3.51 11.13 15.96
N LEU A 79 -2.99 11.54 14.79
CA LEU A 79 -3.78 11.79 13.58
C LEU A 79 -3.68 10.65 12.57
N THR A 80 -2.97 9.58 12.92
CA THR A 80 -2.78 8.41 12.07
C THR A 80 -3.98 7.47 12.21
N GLY A 81 -4.93 7.54 11.25
CA GLY A 81 -6.16 6.75 11.27
C GLY A 81 -6.44 5.88 10.03
N GLY A 82 -5.51 5.80 9.07
CA GLY A 82 -5.61 4.98 7.86
C GLY A 82 -5.06 3.56 8.05
N PRO A 83 -4.94 2.72 6.99
CA PRO A 83 -4.25 1.43 7.10
C PRO A 83 -2.87 1.65 7.71
N ILE A 84 -2.76 1.20 8.96
CA ILE A 84 -1.74 1.61 9.92
C ILE A 84 -0.33 1.28 9.39
N SER A 85 -0.22 0.34 8.46
CA SER A 85 1.06 -0.28 8.06
C SER A 85 2.13 0.67 7.54
N PHE A 86 1.79 1.71 6.76
CA PHE A 86 2.82 2.62 6.24
C PHE A 86 3.21 3.65 7.28
N ALA A 87 2.24 4.43 7.75
CA ALA A 87 2.50 5.43 8.79
C ALA A 87 3.19 4.79 10.01
N SER A 88 2.82 3.57 10.44
CA SER A 88 3.51 2.89 11.54
C SER A 88 4.96 2.53 11.21
N MET A 89 5.29 2.15 9.98
CA MET A 89 6.67 1.93 9.56
C MET A 89 7.52 3.20 9.68
N GLN A 90 6.99 4.37 9.33
CA GLN A 90 7.74 5.62 9.48
C GLN A 90 7.72 6.17 10.91
N LEU A 91 6.65 5.93 11.67
CA LEU A 91 6.53 6.39 13.05
C LEU A 91 7.38 5.56 14.02
N SER A 92 7.54 4.25 13.79
CA SER A 92 8.31 3.37 14.67
C SER A 92 9.76 3.81 14.96
N PRO A 93 10.55 4.33 14.00
CA PRO A 93 11.87 4.88 14.30
C PRO A 93 11.85 6.29 14.91
N LEU A 94 10.72 7.01 14.83
CA LEU A 94 10.59 8.37 15.36
C LEU A 94 10.07 8.38 16.79
N PHE A 95 9.22 7.42 17.14
CA PHE A 95 8.54 7.32 18.43
C PHE A 95 8.88 5.99 19.09
N GLU A 96 9.68 6.06 20.13
CA GLU A 96 10.03 4.91 20.95
C GLU A 96 8.87 4.56 21.90
N PRO A 97 8.35 3.33 21.89
CA PRO A 97 7.25 2.92 22.76
C PRO A 97 7.73 2.60 24.19
N MET A 98 6.79 2.46 25.11
CA MET A 98 7.06 2.00 26.47
C MET A 98 7.49 0.53 26.51
N ILE A 99 6.79 -0.30 25.72
CA ILE A 99 7.00 -1.74 25.57
C ILE A 99 6.90 -2.06 24.08
N ARG A 100 7.70 -3.01 23.61
CA ARG A 100 7.69 -3.53 22.24
C ARG A 100 7.59 -5.05 22.24
N TYR A 101 7.11 -5.63 21.13
CA TYR A 101 7.29 -7.06 20.86
C TYR A 101 8.54 -7.31 20.00
N ASN A 102 9.37 -8.27 20.43
CA ASN A 102 10.53 -8.72 19.69
C ASN A 102 10.14 -9.68 18.54
N ALA A 103 11.13 -10.22 17.82
CA ALA A 103 10.90 -11.15 16.71
C ALA A 103 10.31 -12.50 17.15
N ASP A 104 10.53 -12.87 18.41
CA ASP A 104 10.02 -14.09 19.04
C ASP A 104 8.64 -13.87 19.69
N PHE A 105 8.03 -12.71 19.46
CA PHE A 105 6.75 -12.28 20.03
C PHE A 105 6.73 -12.17 21.56
N GLU A 106 7.88 -11.94 22.16
CA GLU A 106 8.01 -11.64 23.59
C GLU A 106 7.97 -10.13 23.83
N MET A 107 7.39 -9.72 24.95
CA MET A 107 7.40 -8.33 25.38
C MET A 107 8.81 -7.94 25.84
N GLU A 108 9.28 -6.80 25.36
CA GLU A 108 10.58 -6.20 25.68
C GLU A 108 10.35 -4.77 26.21
N PRO A 109 10.84 -4.44 27.41
CA PRO A 109 10.78 -3.07 27.91
C PRO A 109 11.71 -2.17 27.08
N ARG A 110 11.24 -0.96 26.76
CA ARG A 110 12.02 0.04 26.00
C ARG A 110 12.29 1.29 26.80
N LEU A 111 11.29 2.17 26.92
CA LEU A 111 11.38 3.32 27.81
C LEU A 111 11.06 2.96 29.27
N LEU A 112 10.41 1.82 29.49
CA LEU A 112 10.20 1.28 30.84
C LEU A 112 11.44 0.55 31.35
N THR A 113 11.56 0.49 32.67
CA THR A 113 12.58 -0.30 33.35
C THR A 113 12.23 -1.79 33.38
N GLU A 114 10.94 -2.11 33.45
CA GLU A 114 10.41 -3.47 33.49
C GLU A 114 8.99 -3.51 32.91
N ILE A 115 8.51 -4.72 32.61
CA ILE A 115 7.14 -4.93 32.13
C ILE A 115 6.20 -4.87 33.34
N PRO A 116 5.18 -4.01 33.35
CA PRO A 116 4.20 -3.97 34.42
C PRO A 116 3.43 -5.30 34.50
N SER A 117 3.36 -5.87 35.70
CA SER A 117 2.60 -7.09 36.00
C SER A 117 1.89 -6.94 37.34
N ALA A 118 0.98 -7.87 37.67
CA ALA A 118 0.37 -7.90 39.01
C ALA A 118 1.41 -8.31 40.08
N GLU A 119 2.35 -9.18 39.73
CA GLU A 119 3.36 -9.73 40.65
C GLU A 119 4.37 -8.69 41.12
N ASN A 120 4.76 -7.75 40.23
CA ASN A 120 5.63 -6.63 40.59
C ASN A 120 4.87 -5.38 41.07
N GLY A 121 3.53 -5.47 41.19
CA GLY A 121 2.68 -4.35 41.62
C GLY A 121 2.53 -3.23 40.60
N GLY A 122 2.94 -3.45 39.34
CA GLY A 122 2.78 -2.48 38.25
C GLY A 122 1.34 -2.42 37.68
N ILE A 123 0.49 -3.38 38.04
CA ILE A 123 -0.93 -3.44 37.67
C ILE A 123 -1.76 -3.60 38.95
N SER A 124 -2.82 -2.80 39.11
CA SER A 124 -3.77 -2.91 40.23
C SER A 124 -4.57 -4.21 40.12
N GLU A 125 -5.04 -4.76 41.26
CA GLU A 125 -5.95 -5.91 41.27
C GLU A 125 -7.27 -5.64 40.52
N ASP A 126 -7.69 -4.38 40.46
CA ASP A 126 -8.92 -3.94 39.80
C ASP A 126 -8.76 -3.64 38.29
N GLY A 127 -7.53 -3.69 37.76
CA GLY A 127 -7.20 -3.32 36.38
C GLY A 127 -7.12 -1.82 36.15
#